data_AF-A0A4W5P448-F1
#
_entry.id   AF-A0A4W5P448-F1
#
_cell.length_a   1.000
_cell.length_b   1.000
_cell.length_c   1.000
_cell.angle_alpha   90.00
_cell.angle_beta   90.00
_cell.angle_gamma   90.00
#
_symmetry.space_group_name_H-M   'P 1'
#
loop_
_entity.id
_entity.type
_entity.pdbx_description
1 polymer ?
#
loop_
_entity_poly.entity_id
_entity_poly.type
_entity_poly.pdbx_seq_one_letter_code
_entity_poly.pdbx_strand_id
1 'polypeptide(L)'
;MAQQVLLKVICNHQGTLDYAYLADIVCGADIICALDKLVENDVFSIAVCNGNKRIIAKTKVRRCRAQQCDGCNDLHLCKSYLFGDCKNSRGRRTCRFGHDLHSEHNSIVLREHKLETLSRQELRQLLLQNDNSLLPPVRANRFNFEICLCISNFSFIRSVTDSHSVSHVS
;
A
#
# COMPACT_ATOMS: atom_id res chain seq x y z
N MET A 1 0.10 20.19 2.24
CA MET A 1 0.58 20.37 0.86
C MET A 1 1.68 19.38 0.48
N ALA A 2 2.92 19.49 0.97
CA ALA A 2 4.04 18.65 0.50
C ALA A 2 3.78 17.12 0.61
N GLN A 3 3.20 16.65 1.72
CA GLN A 3 2.85 15.24 1.90
C GLN A 3 1.91 14.70 0.81
N GLN A 4 0.84 15.43 0.49
CA GLN A 4 -0.15 15.00 -0.51
C GLN A 4 0.47 14.96 -1.91
N VAL A 5 1.31 15.95 -2.24
CA VAL A 5 2.03 15.99 -3.52
C VAL A 5 2.99 14.80 -3.63
N LEU A 6 3.80 14.54 -2.62
CA LEU A 6 4.73 13.41 -2.61
C LEU A 6 4.00 12.06 -2.67
N LEU A 7 2.93 11.88 -1.89
CA LEU A 7 2.11 10.67 -1.94
C LEU A 7 1.53 10.47 -3.34
N LYS A 8 1.02 11.54 -3.95
CA LYS A 8 0.45 11.49 -5.31
C LYS A 8 1.50 11.04 -6.32
N VAL A 9 2.66 11.69 -6.34
CA VAL A 9 3.76 11.34 -7.26
C VAL A 9 4.21 9.89 -7.02
N ILE A 10 4.55 9.52 -5.80
CA ILE A 10 5.10 8.19 -5.49
C ILE A 10 4.06 7.09 -5.78
N CYS A 11 2.79 7.27 -5.42
CA CYS A 11 1.75 6.28 -5.69
C CYS A 11 1.44 6.17 -7.19
N ASN A 12 1.58 7.26 -7.96
CA ASN A 12 1.49 7.23 -9.42
C ASN A 12 2.65 6.43 -10.04
N HIS A 13 3.82 6.41 -9.40
CA HIS A 13 4.98 5.57 -9.75
C HIS A 13 4.98 4.22 -9.00
N GLN A 14 3.81 3.57 -8.88
CA GLN A 14 3.67 2.22 -8.31
C GLN A 14 4.05 2.12 -6.82
N GLY A 15 4.00 3.23 -6.09
CA GLY A 15 4.25 3.30 -4.65
C GLY A 15 5.73 3.40 -4.28
N THR A 16 6.63 3.51 -5.25
CA THR A 16 8.06 3.72 -4.98
C THR A 16 8.67 4.67 -6.00
N LEU A 17 9.65 5.47 -5.61
CA LEU A 17 10.35 6.35 -6.55
C LEU A 17 11.85 6.35 -6.26
N ASP A 18 12.68 6.46 -7.30
CA ASP A 18 14.10 6.72 -7.11
C ASP A 18 14.30 8.12 -6.53
N TYR A 19 15.14 8.25 -5.51
CA TYR A 19 15.45 9.54 -4.89
C TYR A 19 16.04 10.53 -5.90
N ALA A 20 16.90 10.06 -6.82
CA ALA A 20 17.47 10.91 -7.86
C ALA A 20 16.38 11.44 -8.80
N TYR A 21 15.45 10.57 -9.21
CA TYR A 21 14.35 10.95 -10.10
C TYR A 21 13.32 11.87 -9.43
N LEU A 22 13.15 11.78 -8.10
CA LEU A 22 12.30 12.73 -7.38
C LEU A 22 12.78 14.18 -7.56
N ALA A 23 14.10 14.40 -7.48
CA ALA A 23 14.68 15.73 -7.66
C ALA A 23 14.44 16.29 -9.07
N ASP A 24 14.36 15.41 -10.08
CA ASP A 24 14.10 15.79 -11.48
C ASP A 24 12.61 16.05 -11.76
N ILE A 25 11.71 15.28 -11.16
CA ILE A 25 10.25 15.47 -11.33
C ILE A 25 9.75 16.70 -10.57
N VAL A 26 10.33 16.94 -9.41
CA VAL A 26 9.84 17.94 -8.47
C VAL A 26 10.82 19.10 -8.45
N CYS A 27 10.57 20.11 -9.29
CA CYS A 27 11.40 21.31 -9.44
C CYS A 27 11.49 22.24 -8.20
N GLY A 28 11.19 21.74 -6.99
CA GLY A 28 11.13 22.54 -5.78
C GLY A 28 12.01 21.96 -4.67
N ALA A 29 13.09 22.67 -4.31
CA ALA A 29 13.93 22.35 -3.16
C ALA A 29 13.10 22.20 -1.86
N ASP A 30 11.99 22.92 -1.75
CA ASP A 30 11.05 22.86 -0.63
C ASP A 30 10.45 21.46 -0.42
N ILE A 31 10.23 20.68 -1.48
CA ILE A 31 9.67 19.33 -1.37
C ILE A 31 10.73 18.33 -0.92
N ILE A 32 11.98 18.49 -1.35
CA ILE A 32 13.09 17.66 -0.87
C ILE A 32 13.33 17.91 0.62
N CYS A 33 13.37 19.17 1.07
CA CYS A 33 13.47 19.50 2.49
C CYS A 33 12.27 19.00 3.31
N ALA A 34 11.07 18.96 2.71
CA ALA A 34 9.89 18.39 3.37
C ALA A 34 9.96 16.87 3.48
N LEU A 35 10.67 16.19 2.57
CA LEU A 35 10.80 14.74 2.60
C LEU A 35 11.48 14.24 3.87
N ASP A 36 12.56 14.90 4.32
CA ASP A 36 13.27 14.51 5.54
C ASP A 36 12.35 14.51 6.76
N LYS A 37 11.58 15.59 6.94
CA LYS A 37 10.56 15.69 8.00
C LYS A 37 9.49 14.61 7.87
N LEU A 38 9.12 14.22 6.65
CA LEU A 38 8.10 13.20 6.43
C LEU A 38 8.64 11.78 6.62
N VAL A 39 9.94 11.58 6.44
CA VAL A 39 10.65 10.34 6.83
C VAL A 39 10.70 10.22 8.34
N GLU A 40 11.02 11.29 9.06
CA GLU A 40 10.99 11.33 10.53
C GLU A 40 9.60 11.01 11.11
N ASN A 41 8.54 11.46 10.43
CA ASN A 41 7.15 11.21 10.82
C ASN A 41 6.58 9.86 10.31
N ASP A 42 7.43 8.96 9.79
CA ASP A 42 7.06 7.63 9.29
C ASP A 42 6.00 7.64 8.17
N VAL A 43 5.92 8.75 7.42
CA VAL A 43 5.06 8.85 6.22
C VAL A 43 5.78 8.30 4.99
N PHE A 44 7.10 8.43 4.95
CA PHE A 44 7.96 7.82 3.94
C PHE A 44 9.10 7.05 4.59
N SER A 45 9.67 6.10 3.87
CA SER A 45 10.95 5.49 4.22
C SER A 45 11.87 5.45 3.02
N ILE A 46 13.17 5.60 3.25
CA ILE A 46 14.19 5.48 2.23
C ILE A 46 14.88 4.12 2.41
N ALA A 47 14.88 3.32 1.35
CA ALA A 47 15.57 2.03 1.28
C ALA A 47 16.62 2.06 0.17
N VAL A 48 17.71 1.29 0.32
CA VAL A 48 18.69 1.10 -0.75
C VAL A 48 18.40 -0.23 -1.45
N CYS A 49 18.19 -0.18 -2.76
CA CYS A 49 17.95 -1.35 -3.61
C CYS A 49 18.92 -1.30 -4.79
N ASN A 50 19.75 -2.33 -4.95
CA ASN A 50 20.75 -2.42 -6.03
C ASN A 50 21.68 -1.19 -6.09
N GLY A 51 22.03 -0.61 -4.94
CA GLY A 51 22.86 0.59 -4.85
C GLY A 51 22.10 1.92 -4.97
N ASN A 52 20.81 1.91 -5.35
CA ASN A 52 20.00 3.12 -5.53
C ASN A 52 19.10 3.39 -4.33
N LYS A 53 19.00 4.65 -3.92
CA LYS A 53 18.06 5.08 -2.86
C LYS A 53 16.65 5.18 -3.44
N ARG A 54 15.69 4.51 -2.80
CA ARG A 54 14.29 4.48 -3.19
C ARG A 54 13.42 4.97 -2.05
N ILE A 55 12.47 5.81 -2.37
CA ILE A 55 11.47 6.37 -1.46
C ILE A 55 10.22 5.49 -1.54
N ILE A 56 9.74 5.04 -0.39
CA ILE A 56 8.57 4.17 -0.24
C ILE A 56 7.52 4.91 0.57
N ALA A 57 6.28 4.91 0.10
CA ALA A 57 5.15 5.54 0.80
C ALA A 57 4.57 4.65 1.90
N LYS A 58 4.32 5.23 3.07
CA LYS A 58 3.74 4.54 4.21
C LYS A 58 2.39 5.13 4.61
N THR A 59 1.58 4.29 5.25
CA THR A 59 0.35 4.71 5.89
C THR A 59 0.00 3.79 7.04
N LYS A 60 -0.76 4.31 8.01
CA LYS A 60 -1.39 3.53 9.09
C LYS A 60 -2.77 3.01 8.71
N VAL A 61 -3.39 3.57 7.67
CA VAL A 61 -4.72 3.16 7.20
C VAL A 61 -4.68 1.73 6.67
N ARG A 62 -5.63 0.89 7.09
CA ARG A 62 -5.83 -0.47 6.57
C ARG A 62 -7.24 -0.61 5.99
N ARG A 63 -7.55 -1.80 5.50
CA ARG A 63 -8.92 -2.17 5.12
C ARG A 63 -9.62 -2.82 6.31
N CYS A 64 -10.77 -2.28 6.70
CA CYS A 64 -11.62 -2.90 7.70
C CYS A 64 -12.10 -4.28 7.20
N ARG A 65 -12.12 -5.26 8.09
CA ARG A 65 -12.55 -6.64 7.76
C ARG A 65 -13.95 -6.98 8.25
N ALA A 66 -14.54 -6.11 9.08
CA ALA A 66 -15.87 -6.31 9.62
C ALA A 66 -16.93 -6.10 8.53
N GLN A 67 -17.96 -6.94 8.53
CA GLN A 67 -19.13 -6.76 7.64
C GLN A 67 -20.11 -5.73 8.23
N GLN A 68 -20.17 -5.63 9.55
CA GLN A 68 -20.88 -4.62 10.31
C GLN A 68 -19.87 -3.99 11.25
N CYS A 69 -19.67 -2.67 11.12
CA CYS A 69 -18.66 -1.93 11.87
C CYS A 69 -19.34 -0.71 12.48
N ASP A 70 -19.23 -0.58 13.80
CA ASP A 70 -19.83 0.51 14.57
C ASP A 70 -18.90 1.74 14.69
N GLY A 71 -17.83 1.78 13.89
CA GLY A 71 -16.83 2.84 13.85
C GLY A 71 -15.41 2.30 13.92
N CYS A 72 -14.54 2.74 13.00
CA CYS A 72 -13.11 2.42 13.00
C CYS A 72 -12.31 3.47 12.20
N ASN A 73 -10.98 3.39 12.22
CA ASN A 73 -10.11 4.30 11.47
C ASN A 73 -9.59 3.67 10.16
N ASP A 74 -10.30 2.67 9.65
CA ASP A 74 -9.93 1.90 8.47
C ASP A 74 -10.96 2.05 7.34
N LEU A 75 -10.54 1.76 6.12
CA LEU A 75 -11.39 1.90 4.95
C LEU A 75 -12.41 0.75 4.85
N HIS A 76 -13.67 1.13 4.69
CA HIS A 76 -14.79 0.22 4.44
C HIS A 76 -14.90 -0.06 2.94
N LEU A 77 -14.04 -0.94 2.45
CA LEU A 77 -13.95 -1.28 1.03
C LEU A 77 -13.94 -2.79 0.80
N CYS A 78 -14.60 -3.22 -0.26
CA CYS A 78 -14.46 -4.57 -0.76
C CYS A 78 -13.04 -4.79 -1.27
N LYS A 79 -12.37 -5.85 -0.77
CA LYS A 79 -11.03 -6.25 -1.24
C LYS A 79 -11.04 -6.42 -2.77
N SER A 80 -11.94 -7.24 -3.31
CA SER A 80 -11.99 -7.49 -4.75
C SER A 80 -12.31 -6.23 -5.58
N TYR A 81 -13.08 -5.27 -5.04
CA TYR A 81 -13.33 -4.01 -5.73
C TYR A 81 -12.07 -3.15 -5.80
N LEU A 82 -11.30 -3.09 -4.70
CA LEU A 82 -10.02 -2.37 -4.66
C LEU A 82 -9.06 -2.89 -5.73
N PHE A 83 -9.08 -4.21 -6.00
CA PHE A 83 -8.27 -4.85 -7.05
C PHE A 83 -8.89 -4.81 -8.45
N GLY A 84 -10.17 -4.46 -8.60
CA GLY A 84 -10.87 -4.45 -9.87
C GLY A 84 -11.54 -5.78 -10.28
N ASP A 85 -11.52 -6.78 -9.39
CA ASP A 85 -11.96 -8.17 -9.67
C ASP A 85 -13.30 -8.54 -8.99
N CYS A 86 -14.05 -7.58 -8.46
CA CYS A 86 -15.31 -7.88 -7.78
C CYS A 86 -16.42 -8.25 -8.77
N LYS A 87 -16.82 -9.53 -8.74
CA LYS A 87 -17.91 -10.08 -9.56
C LYS A 87 -19.27 -9.42 -9.30
N ASN A 88 -19.45 -8.83 -8.12
CA ASN A 88 -20.69 -8.16 -7.72
C ASN A 88 -20.71 -6.67 -8.07
N SER A 89 -19.66 -6.12 -8.71
CA SER A 89 -19.64 -4.71 -9.15
C SER A 89 -20.53 -4.43 -10.37
N ARG A 90 -20.89 -5.47 -11.15
CA ARG A 90 -21.62 -5.33 -12.43
C ARG A 90 -22.86 -6.24 -12.54
N GLY A 91 -23.28 -6.87 -11.43
CA GLY A 91 -24.26 -7.96 -11.44
C GLY A 91 -25.53 -7.70 -10.62
N ARG A 92 -26.47 -8.67 -10.66
CA ARG A 92 -27.77 -8.63 -9.94
C ARG A 92 -27.68 -8.81 -8.41
N ARG A 93 -26.50 -9.14 -7.86
CA ARG A 93 -26.30 -9.39 -6.42
C ARG A 93 -25.51 -8.24 -5.80
N THR A 94 -25.99 -7.74 -4.66
CA THR A 94 -25.30 -6.71 -3.88
C THR A 94 -24.02 -7.27 -3.27
N CYS A 95 -22.94 -6.48 -3.30
CA CYS A 95 -21.72 -6.81 -2.56
C CYS A 95 -21.97 -6.58 -1.07
N ARG A 96 -21.46 -7.48 -0.21
CA ARG A 96 -21.55 -7.34 1.25
C ARG A 96 -20.61 -6.28 1.82
N PHE A 97 -19.69 -5.78 1.01
CA PHE A 97 -18.70 -4.76 1.38
C PHE A 97 -18.86 -3.52 0.49
N GLY A 98 -18.47 -2.36 0.99
CA GLY A 98 -18.59 -1.08 0.28
C GLY A 98 -17.76 -1.01 -1.00
N HIS A 99 -18.34 -0.41 -2.05
CA HIS A 99 -17.65 -0.07 -3.30
C HIS A 99 -17.43 1.44 -3.47
N ASP A 100 -17.89 2.25 -2.51
CA ASP A 100 -17.72 3.68 -2.55
C ASP A 100 -16.45 4.10 -1.81
N LEU A 101 -15.47 4.60 -2.58
CA LEU A 101 -14.21 5.10 -2.06
C LEU A 101 -14.39 6.37 -1.23
N HIS A 102 -15.39 7.18 -1.56
CA HIS A 102 -15.65 8.48 -0.96
C HIS A 102 -16.94 8.49 -0.15
N SER A 103 -17.35 7.32 0.36
CA SER A 103 -18.41 7.25 1.37
C SER A 103 -18.09 8.19 2.53
N GLU A 104 -19.11 8.63 3.27
CA GLU A 104 -18.94 9.58 4.38
C GLU A 104 -17.81 9.16 5.34
N HIS A 105 -17.85 7.89 5.79
CA HIS A 105 -16.80 7.28 6.62
C HIS A 105 -15.42 7.30 5.96
N ASN A 106 -15.31 6.81 4.73
CA ASN A 106 -14.02 6.70 4.04
C ASN A 106 -13.43 8.09 3.77
N SER A 107 -14.25 9.09 3.45
CA SER A 107 -13.81 10.46 3.22
C SER A 107 -13.22 11.10 4.48
N ILE A 108 -13.74 10.78 5.67
CA ILE A 108 -13.17 11.21 6.95
C ILE A 108 -11.78 10.56 7.14
N VAL A 109 -11.70 9.23 7.05
CA VAL A 109 -10.44 8.48 7.20
C VAL A 109 -9.37 8.96 6.19
N LEU A 110 -9.75 9.14 4.93
CA LEU A 110 -8.82 9.60 3.89
C LEU A 110 -8.28 11.00 4.20
N ARG A 111 -9.13 11.94 4.64
CA ARG A 111 -8.74 13.31 4.95
C ARG A 111 -7.84 13.39 6.19
N GLU A 112 -8.15 12.62 7.24
CA GLU A 112 -7.32 12.55 8.46
C GLU A 112 -5.88 12.09 8.15
N HIS A 113 -5.75 11.17 7.20
CA HIS A 113 -4.45 10.63 6.77
C HIS A 113 -3.84 11.32 5.54
N LYS A 114 -4.47 12.39 5.03
CA LYS A 114 -4.05 13.16 3.85
C LYS A 114 -3.94 12.32 2.57
N LEU A 115 -4.86 11.38 2.39
CA LEU A 115 -4.95 10.44 1.27
C LEU A 115 -6.11 10.75 0.31
N GLU A 116 -6.87 11.82 0.54
CA GLU A 116 -8.09 12.17 -0.18
C GLU A 116 -7.87 12.52 -1.65
N THR A 117 -6.64 12.87 -2.02
CA THR A 117 -6.24 13.17 -3.41
C THR A 117 -5.85 11.93 -4.22
N LEU A 118 -5.72 10.78 -3.57
CA LEU A 118 -5.34 9.53 -4.19
C LEU A 118 -6.55 8.86 -4.84
N SER A 119 -6.36 8.42 -6.08
CA SER A 119 -7.30 7.57 -6.80
C SER A 119 -7.35 6.17 -6.21
N ARG A 120 -8.36 5.39 -6.60
CA ARG A 120 -8.46 3.96 -6.25
C ARG A 120 -7.19 3.18 -6.58
N GLN A 121 -6.56 3.44 -7.72
CA GLN A 121 -5.35 2.72 -8.15
C GLN A 121 -4.14 3.07 -7.27
N GLU A 122 -3.98 4.35 -6.94
CA GLU A 122 -2.91 4.83 -6.07
C GLU A 122 -3.10 4.32 -4.63
N LEU A 123 -4.33 4.35 -4.10
CA LEU A 123 -4.66 3.77 -2.79
C LEU A 123 -4.46 2.26 -2.76
N ARG A 124 -4.84 1.54 -3.82
CA ARG A 124 -4.55 0.11 -3.94
C ARG A 124 -3.06 -0.16 -3.79
N GLN A 125 -2.21 0.61 -4.48
CA GLN A 125 -0.76 0.47 -4.35
C GLN A 125 -0.31 0.75 -2.93
N LEU A 126 -0.65 1.92 -2.38
CA LEU A 126 -0.26 2.31 -1.03
C LEU A 126 -0.66 1.27 0.02
N LEU A 127 -1.91 0.79 -0.02
CA LEU A 127 -2.42 -0.21 0.91
C LEU A 127 -1.75 -1.57 0.72
N LEU A 128 -1.43 -1.99 -0.51
CA LEU A 128 -0.71 -3.25 -0.75
C LEU A 128 0.66 -3.29 -0.07
N GLN A 129 1.38 -2.17 -0.04
CA GLN A 129 2.70 -2.11 0.61
C GLN A 129 2.60 -2.03 2.14
N ASN A 130 1.44 -1.66 2.68
CA ASN A 130 1.25 -1.35 4.09
C ASN A 130 0.31 -2.35 4.84
N ASP A 131 -0.53 -3.11 4.13
CA ASP A 131 -1.52 -4.05 4.68
C ASP A 131 -1.31 -5.46 4.12
N ASN A 132 -0.57 -6.30 4.86
CA ASN A 132 -0.29 -7.69 4.49
C ASN A 132 -1.55 -8.55 4.29
N SER A 133 -2.72 -8.13 4.79
CA SER A 133 -3.99 -8.85 4.57
C SER A 133 -4.51 -8.77 3.14
N LEU A 134 -3.99 -7.79 2.38
CA LEU A 134 -4.31 -7.61 0.98
C LEU A 134 -3.52 -8.57 0.08
N LEU A 135 -2.36 -9.04 0.54
CA LEU A 135 -1.53 -9.98 -0.20
C LEU A 135 -2.25 -11.34 -0.38
N PRO A 136 -2.04 -12.04 -1.50
CA PRO A 136 -2.48 -13.42 -1.63
C PRO A 136 -1.68 -14.31 -0.66
N PRO A 137 -2.25 -15.45 -0.22
CA PRO A 137 -1.46 -16.47 0.46
C PRO A 137 -0.29 -16.88 -0.44
N VAL A 138 0.89 -17.05 0.14
CA VAL A 138 2.23 -17.01 -0.52
C VAL A 138 2.54 -18.20 -1.44
N ARG A 139 1.58 -18.75 -2.18
CA ARG A 139 1.80 -19.79 -3.18
C ARG A 139 1.58 -19.25 -4.59
N ALA A 140 2.70 -19.14 -5.32
CA ALA A 140 2.83 -19.04 -6.77
C ALA A 140 2.07 -17.89 -7.46
N ASN A 141 2.72 -16.74 -7.68
CA ASN A 141 2.56 -16.01 -8.94
C ASN A 141 3.68 -14.98 -9.15
N ARG A 142 4.35 -15.10 -10.30
CA ARG A 142 5.53 -14.34 -10.76
C ARG A 142 5.30 -12.83 -10.95
N PHE A 143 4.04 -12.38 -10.98
CA PHE A 143 3.68 -10.94 -10.99
C PHE A 143 3.82 -10.26 -9.63
N ASN A 144 3.75 -11.02 -8.52
CA ASN A 144 4.02 -10.47 -7.19
C ASN A 144 5.51 -10.34 -6.91
N PHE A 145 6.38 -10.92 -7.74
CA PHE A 145 7.81 -10.99 -7.48
C PHE A 145 8.50 -9.63 -7.56
N GLU A 146 8.16 -8.76 -8.52
CA GLU A 146 8.83 -7.45 -8.61
C GLU A 146 8.37 -6.46 -7.53
N ILE A 147 7.09 -6.49 -7.17
CA ILE A 147 6.57 -5.74 -6.02
C ILE A 147 7.14 -6.31 -4.71
N CYS A 148 7.27 -7.64 -4.58
CA CYS A 148 7.88 -8.30 -3.43
C CYS A 148 9.40 -8.05 -3.34
N LEU A 149 10.13 -7.99 -4.45
CA LEU A 149 11.57 -7.69 -4.50
C LEU A 149 11.91 -6.26 -4.04
N CYS A 150 10.97 -5.31 -4.16
CA CYS A 150 11.19 -3.92 -3.72
C CYS A 150 10.57 -3.61 -2.36
N ILE A 151 9.47 -4.28 -1.98
CA ILE A 151 8.77 -4.06 -0.69
C ILE A 151 9.30 -4.99 0.41
N SER A 152 9.79 -6.17 0.04
CA SER A 152 10.34 -7.15 0.98
C SER A 152 11.85 -6.97 1.06
N ASN A 153 12.30 -5.92 1.73
CA ASN A 153 13.61 -5.98 2.36
C ASN A 153 13.52 -7.02 3.49
N PHE A 154 13.74 -8.28 3.12
CA PHE A 154 14.55 -9.24 3.89
C PHE A 154 14.44 -9.23 5.42
N SER A 155 13.23 -9.37 5.96
CA SER A 155 13.04 -9.86 7.35
C SER A 155 11.90 -10.87 7.54
N PHE A 156 11.06 -11.14 6.54
CA PHE A 156 9.84 -11.94 6.76
C PHE A 156 9.61 -13.15 5.84
N ILE A 157 10.47 -13.39 4.84
CA ILE A 157 10.29 -14.53 3.90
C ILE A 157 11.43 -15.56 4.00
N ARG A 158 12.34 -15.44 4.99
CA ARG A 158 13.39 -16.44 5.24
C ARG A 158 13.10 -17.39 6.41
N SER A 159 11.94 -17.29 7.05
CA SER A 159 11.60 -18.08 8.26
C SER A 159 10.48 -19.12 8.06
N VAL A 160 9.97 -19.34 6.85
CA VAL A 160 8.86 -20.32 6.62
C VAL A 160 9.23 -21.41 5.59
N THR A 161 10.52 -21.74 5.46
CA THR A 161 10.93 -22.95 4.70
C THR A 161 11.92 -23.87 5.40
N ASP A 162 12.33 -23.60 6.65
CA ASP A 162 13.14 -24.54 7.45
C ASP A 162 12.50 -24.79 8.82
N SER A 163 11.43 -25.58 8.84
CA SER A 163 11.02 -26.40 10.00
C SER A 163 9.72 -27.12 9.66
N HIS A 164 9.83 -28.19 8.89
CA HIS A 164 9.07 -29.44 9.07
C HIS A 164 9.21 -30.29 7.80
N SER A 165 10.23 -31.16 7.77
CA SER A 165 10.11 -32.55 7.27
C SER A 165 11.49 -33.22 7.20
N VAL A 166 11.96 -33.77 8.32
CA VAL A 166 12.63 -35.07 8.29
C VAL A 166 12.05 -35.90 9.42
N SER A 167 10.91 -36.53 9.13
CA SER A 167 10.45 -37.71 9.85
C SER A 167 11.24 -38.93 9.33
N HIS A 168 11.87 -39.63 10.28
CA HIS A 168 12.20 -41.06 10.28
C HIS A 168 11.83 -41.90 9.05
N VAL A 169 12.84 -42.49 8.40
CA VAL A 169 12.91 -43.83 7.76
C VAL A 169 14.43 -44.07 7.56
N SER A 170 15.16 -45.06 8.05
CA SER A 170 14.96 -46.33 8.78
C SER A 170 16.18 -46.54 9.69
#